data_AF-A0A813EIN2-F1
#
_entry.id   AF-A0A813EIN2-F1
#
_cell.length_a   1.000
_cell.length_b   1.000
_cell.length_c   1.000
_cell.angle_alpha   90.00
_cell.angle_beta   90.00
_cell.angle_gamma   90.00
#
_symmetry.space_group_name_H-M   'P 1'
#
loop_
_entity.id
_entity.type
_entity.pdbx_description
1 polymer ?
#
loop_
_entity_poly.entity_id
_entity_poly.type
_entity_poly.pdbx_seq_one_letter_code
_entity_poly.pdbx_strand_id
1 'polypeptide(L)'
;MATAEVIRQFFKAPSPSQKGGQHMPVKTPLASPASVAAVPQTPQALGPRTPMAPTGLMQNLELAQQVQYARALGVDPEFESELFGYIQMMLRMPLPEPWRECADAKNRVYYYNSKTRASSWSHPLLQIHVLLSAAFRRVVLSGDRVKAACAELEAMRQQGEADLACWREVAAEGSRAYYYHIESQETSWDNPRDKLTTELGVQAQMLSHLIRGSPMPSQAGSGLASPVHVAAPGVSTPKHLQQESLATVNEDQEAQE
;
A
#
# COMPACT_ATOMS: atom_id res chain seq x y z
N MET A 1 8.53 4.11 20.72
CA MET A 1 7.78 5.27 21.26
C MET A 1 7.17 6.17 20.17
N ALA A 2 7.78 6.33 18.98
CA ALA A 2 7.26 7.22 17.92
C ALA A 2 5.86 6.90 17.37
N THR A 3 5.48 5.63 17.18
CA THR A 3 4.13 5.28 16.65
C THR A 3 3.00 5.66 17.58
N ALA A 4 3.18 5.50 18.90
CA ALA A 4 2.16 5.88 19.87
C ALA A 4 2.00 7.41 19.96
N GLU A 5 3.09 8.16 19.76
CA GLU A 5 3.09 9.63 19.81
C GLU A 5 2.48 10.24 18.53
N VAL A 6 2.77 9.67 17.35
CA VAL A 6 2.13 10.08 16.08
C VAL A 6 0.65 9.69 16.07
N ILE A 7 0.27 8.52 16.59
CA ILE A 7 -1.16 8.17 16.73
C ILE A 7 -1.82 9.09 17.80
N ARG A 8 -1.18 9.36 18.94
CA ARG A 8 -1.73 10.27 19.98
C ARG A 8 -1.89 11.71 19.52
N GLN A 9 -0.91 12.27 18.81
CA GLN A 9 -0.94 13.67 18.38
C GLN A 9 -2.04 13.94 17.33
N PHE A 10 -2.41 12.93 16.54
CA PHE A 10 -3.35 13.08 15.43
C PHE A 10 -4.79 12.68 15.78
N PHE A 11 -5.02 11.83 16.78
CA PHE A 11 -6.36 11.45 17.28
C PHE A 11 -6.86 12.32 18.46
N LYS A 12 -6.49 13.60 18.50
CA LYS A 12 -7.10 14.55 19.45
C LYS A 12 -8.52 14.87 18.96
N ALA A 13 -9.51 14.24 19.56
CA ALA A 13 -10.92 14.37 19.20
C ALA A 13 -11.36 15.86 19.14
N PRO A 14 -12.03 16.31 18.07
CA PRO A 14 -12.77 17.55 18.14
C PRO A 14 -13.97 17.38 19.09
N SER A 15 -14.11 18.32 20.01
CA SER A 15 -15.27 18.44 20.90
C SER A 15 -16.56 18.63 20.08
N PRO A 16 -17.72 18.09 20.51
CA PRO A 16 -18.95 18.24 19.77
C PRO A 16 -19.61 19.58 20.11
N SER A 17 -19.77 20.47 19.13
CA SER A 17 -20.82 21.50 19.11
C SER A 17 -20.81 22.27 17.79
N GLN A 18 -21.87 22.14 16.99
CA GLN A 18 -22.92 23.17 17.03
C GLN A 18 -24.21 22.69 16.33
N LYS A 19 -25.29 22.81 17.10
CA LYS A 19 -26.67 22.80 16.62
C LYS A 19 -26.86 23.88 15.57
N GLY A 20 -27.38 23.49 14.42
CA GLY A 20 -27.91 24.38 13.39
C GLY A 20 -29.10 23.70 12.74
N GLY A 21 -30.20 23.57 13.49
CA GLY A 21 -31.45 23.04 12.95
C GLY A 21 -31.99 24.00 11.91
N GLN A 22 -31.96 23.60 10.64
CA GLN A 22 -32.85 24.13 9.63
C GLN A 22 -33.68 22.98 9.10
N HIS A 23 -34.90 22.90 9.64
CA HIS A 23 -35.96 22.03 9.18
C HIS A 23 -36.48 22.60 7.85
N MET A 24 -36.29 21.88 6.75
CA MET A 24 -36.97 22.16 5.48
C MET A 24 -38.04 21.09 5.23
N PRO A 25 -39.19 21.46 4.64
CA PRO A 25 -40.38 20.64 4.67
C PRO A 25 -40.24 19.37 3.83
N VAL A 26 -40.63 18.26 4.45
CA VAL A 26 -40.82 16.94 3.87
C VAL A 26 -41.83 17.04 2.72
N LYS A 27 -41.41 16.67 1.51
CA LYS A 27 -42.30 16.13 0.49
C LYS A 27 -42.16 14.61 0.52
N THR A 28 -43.27 13.93 0.80
CA THR A 28 -43.46 12.48 0.90
C THR A 28 -43.09 11.75 -0.41
N PRO A 29 -42.91 10.41 -0.36
CA PRO A 29 -41.78 9.72 -0.96
C PRO A 29 -42.04 9.39 -2.42
N LEU A 30 -41.17 9.84 -3.32
CA LEU A 30 -41.13 9.31 -4.67
C LEU A 30 -40.18 8.11 -4.68
N ALA A 31 -40.67 7.02 -5.27
CA ALA A 31 -40.02 5.74 -5.42
C ALA A 31 -38.52 5.81 -5.73
N SER A 32 -37.79 4.83 -5.19
CA SER A 32 -36.40 4.49 -5.52
C SER A 32 -36.10 4.76 -7.01
N PRO A 33 -35.18 5.68 -7.37
CA PRO A 33 -34.63 5.68 -8.70
C PRO A 33 -33.56 4.60 -8.77
N ALA A 34 -33.70 3.76 -9.79
CA ALA A 34 -32.75 2.73 -10.16
C ALA A 34 -31.32 3.29 -10.22
N SER A 35 -30.39 2.49 -9.71
CA SER A 35 -28.94 2.66 -9.86
C SER A 35 -28.60 2.86 -11.33
N VAL A 36 -28.20 4.08 -11.71
CA VAL A 36 -27.71 4.37 -13.06
C VAL A 36 -26.24 3.98 -13.12
N ALA A 37 -26.00 2.88 -13.83
CA ALA A 37 -24.76 2.47 -14.50
C ALA A 37 -23.48 2.41 -13.64
N ALA A 38 -23.45 1.46 -12.70
CA ALA A 38 -22.20 0.73 -12.47
C ALA A 38 -21.92 -0.14 -13.70
N VAL A 39 -20.71 -0.02 -14.26
CA VAL A 39 -20.15 -0.95 -15.26
C VAL A 39 -20.52 -2.39 -14.87
N PRO A 40 -21.01 -3.24 -15.79
CA PRO A 40 -21.43 -4.59 -15.44
C PRO A 40 -20.20 -5.45 -15.08
N GLN A 41 -19.75 -5.34 -13.83
CA GLN A 41 -18.98 -6.41 -13.20
C GLN A 41 -20.00 -7.50 -12.90
N THR A 42 -20.18 -8.43 -13.84
CA THR A 42 -21.02 -9.61 -13.65
C THR A 42 -20.58 -10.29 -12.36
N PRO A 43 -21.36 -10.23 -11.26
CA PRO A 43 -21.03 -10.99 -10.06
C PRO A 43 -21.33 -12.44 -10.44
N GLN A 44 -20.30 -13.25 -10.66
CA GLN A 44 -20.54 -14.69 -10.73
C GLN A 44 -21.14 -15.09 -9.39
N ALA A 45 -22.42 -15.44 -9.40
CA ALA A 45 -23.13 -16.00 -8.27
C ALA A 45 -22.51 -17.36 -7.93
N LEU A 46 -21.41 -17.34 -7.18
CA LEU A 46 -21.02 -18.46 -6.37
C LEU A 46 -22.12 -18.55 -5.30
N GLY A 47 -22.98 -19.57 -5.42
CA GLY A 47 -24.13 -19.78 -4.53
C GLY A 47 -23.73 -19.81 -3.05
N PRO A 48 -24.70 -19.90 -2.11
CA PRO A 48 -24.44 -19.83 -0.68
C PRO A 48 -23.66 -21.06 -0.23
N ARG A 49 -22.34 -21.00 -0.36
CA ARG A 49 -21.40 -21.92 0.26
C ARG A 49 -20.71 -21.15 1.36
N THR A 50 -20.88 -21.62 2.58
CA THR A 50 -20.19 -21.12 3.76
C THR A 50 -18.69 -21.03 3.42
N PRO A 51 -18.06 -19.85 3.44
CA PRO A 51 -16.63 -19.76 3.18
C PRO A 51 -15.91 -20.52 4.29
N MET A 52 -15.23 -21.60 3.92
CA MET A 52 -14.20 -22.18 4.78
C MET A 52 -13.10 -21.13 4.86
N ALA A 53 -12.92 -20.53 6.03
CA ALA A 53 -11.91 -19.49 6.24
C ALA A 53 -10.66 -20.12 6.85
N PRO A 54 -9.64 -20.48 6.06
CA PRO A 54 -8.29 -20.53 6.58
C PRO A 54 -7.80 -19.08 6.75
N THR A 55 -7.56 -18.69 7.99
CA THR A 55 -6.90 -17.42 8.33
C THR A 55 -5.49 -17.41 7.75
N GLY A 56 -5.11 -16.36 7.00
CA GLY A 56 -3.73 -16.18 6.52
C GLY A 56 -3.44 -16.65 5.09
N LEU A 57 -4.44 -16.70 4.20
CA LEU A 57 -4.23 -17.05 2.79
C LEU A 57 -3.30 -16.03 2.07
N MET A 58 -3.29 -14.75 2.47
CA MET A 58 -2.36 -13.75 1.92
C MET A 58 -0.91 -13.95 2.36
N GLN A 59 -0.68 -14.62 3.50
CA GLN A 59 0.68 -15.00 3.92
C GLN A 59 1.24 -16.13 3.04
N ASN A 60 0.35 -16.85 2.33
CA ASN A 60 0.67 -17.97 1.45
C ASN A 60 0.34 -17.69 -0.02
N LEU A 61 0.12 -16.41 -0.41
CA LEU A 61 0.02 -16.06 -1.82
C LEU A 61 1.32 -16.49 -2.50
N GLU A 62 1.22 -17.25 -3.58
CA GLU A 62 2.39 -17.71 -4.31
C GLU A 62 3.16 -16.50 -4.86
N LEU A 63 4.49 -16.58 -4.92
CA LEU A 63 5.33 -15.44 -5.34
C LEU A 63 4.89 -14.88 -6.70
N ALA A 64 4.49 -15.76 -7.63
CA ALA A 64 3.96 -15.36 -8.94
C ALA A 64 2.70 -14.47 -8.84
N GLN A 65 1.80 -14.76 -7.89
CA GLN A 65 0.60 -13.95 -7.65
C GLN A 65 0.95 -12.59 -7.04
N GLN A 66 1.93 -12.56 -6.13
CA GLN A 66 2.45 -11.30 -5.55
C GLN A 66 3.09 -10.42 -6.62
N VAL A 67 3.88 -11.01 -7.53
CA VAL A 67 4.48 -10.34 -8.68
C VAL A 67 3.41 -9.77 -9.61
N GLN A 68 2.37 -10.55 -9.93
CA GLN A 68 1.26 -10.07 -10.77
C GLN A 68 0.53 -8.90 -10.10
N TYR A 69 0.30 -8.98 -8.79
CA TYR A 69 -0.32 -7.91 -8.02
C TYR A 69 0.53 -6.62 -8.06
N ALA A 70 1.84 -6.73 -7.84
CA ALA A 70 2.75 -5.58 -7.93
C ALA A 70 2.74 -4.93 -9.32
N ARG A 71 2.76 -5.74 -10.39
CA ARG A 71 2.65 -5.24 -11.77
C ARG A 71 1.31 -4.53 -12.01
N ALA A 72 0.21 -5.00 -11.42
CA ALA A 72 -1.08 -4.32 -11.51
C ALA A 72 -1.10 -2.97 -10.78
N LEU A 73 -0.22 -2.75 -9.80
CA LEU A 73 0.02 -1.43 -9.18
C LEU A 73 0.99 -0.54 -9.98
N GLY A 74 1.50 -1.02 -11.12
CA GLY A 74 2.56 -0.33 -11.87
C GLY A 74 3.90 -0.35 -11.15
N VAL A 75 4.20 -1.44 -10.43
CA VAL A 75 5.50 -1.66 -9.79
C VAL A 75 6.23 -2.78 -10.51
N ASP A 76 7.48 -2.52 -10.87
CA ASP A 76 8.35 -3.56 -11.41
C ASP A 76 9.08 -4.28 -10.26
N PRO A 77 8.79 -5.57 -9.99
CA PRO A 77 9.40 -6.28 -8.87
C PRO A 77 10.91 -6.48 -8.97
N GLU A 78 11.46 -6.46 -10.19
CA GLU A 78 12.88 -6.70 -10.43
C GLU A 78 13.69 -5.42 -10.21
N PHE A 79 13.20 -4.29 -10.71
CA PHE A 79 13.87 -2.99 -10.60
C PHE A 79 13.50 -2.20 -9.33
N GLU A 80 12.29 -2.41 -8.78
CA GLU A 80 11.80 -1.74 -7.59
C GLU A 80 11.66 -2.72 -6.41
N SER A 81 12.73 -3.48 -6.13
CA SER A 81 12.73 -4.55 -5.13
C SER A 81 12.32 -4.10 -3.72
N GLU A 82 12.72 -2.90 -3.29
CA GLU A 82 12.29 -2.35 -2.00
C GLU A 82 10.77 -2.07 -1.96
N LEU A 83 10.22 -1.51 -3.05
CA LEU A 83 8.78 -1.26 -3.16
C LEU A 83 8.00 -2.56 -3.29
N PHE A 84 8.54 -3.56 -3.98
CA PHE A 84 7.96 -4.90 -4.02
C PHE A 84 7.90 -5.52 -2.63
N GLY A 85 8.98 -5.44 -1.85
CA GLY A 85 8.96 -5.89 -0.46
C GLY A 85 7.94 -5.11 0.39
N TYR A 86 7.78 -3.81 0.15
CA TYR A 86 6.76 -3.00 0.81
C TYR A 86 5.33 -3.46 0.42
N ILE A 87 5.10 -3.84 -0.84
CA ILE A 87 3.84 -4.48 -1.28
C ILE A 87 3.62 -5.80 -0.55
N GLN A 88 4.63 -6.67 -0.44
CA GLN A 88 4.50 -7.93 0.31
C GLN A 88 4.15 -7.68 1.79
N MET A 89 4.58 -6.57 2.37
CA MET A 89 4.17 -6.18 3.71
C MET A 89 2.71 -5.70 3.75
N MET A 90 2.28 -4.86 2.80
CA MET A 90 0.87 -4.45 2.66
C MET A 90 -0.05 -5.66 2.49
N LEU A 91 0.33 -6.66 1.69
CA LEU A 91 -0.44 -7.88 1.48
C LEU A 91 -0.56 -8.74 2.74
N ARG A 92 0.38 -8.65 3.69
CA ARG A 92 0.32 -9.40 4.96
C ARG A 92 -0.50 -8.69 6.05
N MET A 93 -0.93 -7.47 5.78
CA MET A 93 -1.77 -6.72 6.71
C MET A 93 -3.14 -7.38 6.87
N PRO A 94 -3.71 -7.38 8.09
CA PRO A 94 -5.08 -7.85 8.27
C PRO A 94 -6.03 -6.96 7.46
N LEU A 95 -7.00 -7.59 6.80
CA LEU A 95 -8.06 -6.86 6.11
C LEU A 95 -8.93 -6.11 7.13
N PRO A 96 -9.39 -4.89 6.81
CA PRO A 96 -10.34 -4.21 7.67
C PRO A 96 -11.67 -4.97 7.67
N GLU A 97 -12.34 -5.01 8.83
CA GLU A 97 -13.73 -5.45 8.87
C GLU A 97 -14.58 -4.57 7.93
N PRO A 98 -15.57 -5.15 7.22
CA PRO A 98 -16.10 -6.51 7.31
C PRO A 98 -15.48 -7.50 6.30
N TRP A 99 -14.35 -7.16 5.68
CA TRP A 99 -13.73 -7.97 4.63
C TRP A 99 -13.02 -9.19 5.20
N ARG A 100 -13.15 -10.30 4.49
CA ARG A 100 -12.45 -11.55 4.77
C ARG A 100 -11.83 -12.08 3.51
N GLU A 101 -10.71 -12.74 3.67
CA GLU A 101 -10.10 -13.53 2.62
C GLU A 101 -10.73 -14.92 2.60
N CYS A 102 -10.92 -15.45 1.39
CA CYS A 102 -11.50 -16.76 1.14
C CYS A 102 -10.76 -17.43 -0.01
N ALA A 103 -10.78 -18.76 -0.06
CA ALA A 103 -10.29 -19.53 -1.19
C ALA A 103 -11.45 -20.28 -1.85
N ASP A 104 -11.48 -20.30 -3.19
CA ASP A 104 -12.41 -21.15 -3.92
C ASP A 104 -11.93 -22.62 -3.98
N ALA A 105 -12.71 -23.50 -4.61
CA ALA A 105 -12.34 -24.92 -4.77
C ALA A 105 -11.05 -25.14 -5.59
N LYS A 106 -10.54 -24.11 -6.26
CA LYS A 106 -9.29 -24.12 -7.03
C LYS A 106 -8.14 -23.43 -6.28
N ASN A 107 -8.30 -23.17 -4.98
CA ASN A 107 -7.35 -22.42 -4.14
C ASN A 107 -7.05 -21.01 -4.66
N ARG A 108 -7.97 -20.39 -5.41
CA ARG A 108 -7.83 -18.99 -5.82
C ARG A 108 -8.37 -18.09 -4.71
N VAL A 109 -7.57 -17.10 -4.34
CA VAL A 109 -7.95 -16.12 -3.33
C VAL A 109 -9.02 -15.16 -3.88
N TYR A 110 -10.06 -14.94 -3.09
CA TYR A 110 -11.05 -13.90 -3.30
C TYR A 110 -11.41 -13.24 -1.96
N TYR A 111 -12.04 -12.08 -2.03
CA TYR A 111 -12.38 -11.25 -0.88
C TYR A 111 -13.88 -11.20 -0.71
N TYR A 112 -14.35 -11.45 0.51
CA TYR A 112 -15.75 -11.51 0.85
C TYR A 112 -16.08 -10.45 1.90
N ASN A 113 -17.00 -9.56 1.57
CA ASN A 113 -17.54 -8.58 2.49
C ASN A 113 -18.68 -9.23 3.29
N SER A 114 -18.44 -9.47 4.58
CA SER A 114 -19.40 -10.19 5.42
C SER A 114 -20.69 -9.42 5.72
N LYS A 115 -20.65 -8.10 5.58
CA LYS A 115 -21.77 -7.20 5.83
C LYS A 115 -22.69 -7.08 4.62
N THR A 116 -22.11 -6.85 3.43
CA THR A 116 -22.88 -6.70 2.18
C THR A 116 -23.14 -8.03 1.47
N ARG A 117 -22.50 -9.12 1.93
CA ARG A 117 -22.51 -10.44 1.29
C ARG A 117 -21.89 -10.43 -0.12
N ALA A 118 -21.16 -9.38 -0.48
CA ALA A 118 -20.49 -9.27 -1.78
C ALA A 118 -19.15 -10.01 -1.78
N SER A 119 -18.79 -10.57 -2.93
CA SER A 119 -17.46 -11.14 -3.20
C SER A 119 -16.75 -10.36 -4.30
N SER A 120 -15.42 -10.25 -4.19
CA SER A 120 -14.55 -9.53 -5.13
C SER A 120 -13.29 -10.35 -5.39
N TRP A 121 -12.82 -10.34 -6.63
CA TRP A 121 -11.49 -10.87 -6.99
C TRP A 121 -10.38 -9.85 -6.77
N SER A 122 -10.74 -8.58 -6.60
CA SER A 122 -9.81 -7.48 -6.32
C SER A 122 -9.63 -7.29 -4.82
N HIS A 123 -8.39 -7.02 -4.41
CA HIS A 123 -8.04 -6.72 -3.02
C HIS A 123 -8.85 -5.51 -2.51
N PRO A 124 -9.50 -5.58 -1.33
CA PRO A 124 -10.36 -4.49 -0.84
C PRO A 124 -9.57 -3.20 -0.52
N LEU A 125 -8.28 -3.34 -0.24
CA LEU A 125 -7.35 -2.21 -0.05
C LEU A 125 -6.58 -1.82 -1.33
N LEU A 126 -6.98 -2.30 -2.52
CA LEU A 126 -6.26 -2.04 -3.77
C LEU A 126 -5.96 -0.54 -3.97
N GLN A 127 -6.96 0.32 -3.79
CA GLN A 127 -6.80 1.77 -3.94
C GLN A 127 -5.81 2.35 -2.93
N ILE A 128 -5.83 1.86 -1.69
CA ILE A 128 -4.86 2.27 -0.66
C ILE A 128 -3.45 1.83 -1.04
N HIS A 129 -3.28 0.61 -1.58
CA HIS A 129 -1.98 0.11 -2.02
C HIS A 129 -1.40 0.94 -3.17
N VAL A 130 -2.23 1.41 -4.11
CA VAL A 130 -1.82 2.35 -5.17
C VAL A 130 -1.28 3.66 -4.55
N LEU A 131 -2.06 4.27 -3.65
CA LEU A 131 -1.67 5.52 -2.99
C LEU A 131 -0.37 5.36 -2.19
N LEU A 132 -0.24 4.27 -1.42
CA LEU A 132 0.93 3.97 -0.63
C LEU A 132 2.17 3.65 -1.48
N SER A 133 2.00 3.06 -2.67
CA SER A 133 3.11 2.82 -3.60
C SER A 133 3.66 4.14 -4.16
N ALA A 134 2.78 5.10 -4.46
CA ALA A 134 3.20 6.44 -4.86
C ALA A 134 3.88 7.20 -3.70
N ALA A 135 3.30 7.12 -2.50
CA ALA A 135 3.88 7.72 -1.29
C ALA A 135 5.25 7.13 -0.94
N PHE A 136 5.41 5.81 -1.08
CA PHE A 136 6.68 5.11 -0.86
C PHE A 136 7.81 5.75 -1.67
N ARG A 137 7.61 5.94 -2.98
CA ARG A 137 8.63 6.51 -3.87
C ARG A 137 9.05 7.90 -3.40
N ARG A 138 8.10 8.75 -3.00
CA ARG A 138 8.38 10.12 -2.51
C ARG A 138 9.08 10.11 -1.14
N VAL A 139 8.65 9.25 -0.23
CA VAL A 139 9.22 9.16 1.12
C VAL A 139 10.63 8.60 1.07
N VAL A 140 10.87 7.52 0.32
CA VAL A 140 12.19 6.85 0.27
C VAL A 140 13.25 7.71 -0.41
N LEU A 141 12.87 8.50 -1.41
CA LEU A 141 13.73 9.47 -2.09
C LEU A 141 13.93 10.79 -1.30
N SER A 142 13.17 11.01 -0.22
CA SER A 142 13.30 12.22 0.60
C SER A 142 14.53 12.15 1.50
N GLY A 143 15.25 13.28 1.61
CA GLY A 143 16.31 13.47 2.60
C GLY A 143 15.83 13.48 4.05
N ASP A 144 14.53 13.78 4.26
CA ASP A 144 13.86 13.65 5.55
C ASP A 144 12.61 12.78 5.38
N ARG A 145 12.76 11.49 5.69
CA ARG A 145 11.68 10.49 5.55
C ARG A 145 10.54 10.72 6.54
N VAL A 146 10.84 11.26 7.73
CA VAL A 146 9.81 11.54 8.76
C VAL A 146 8.90 12.65 8.25
N LYS A 147 9.50 13.77 7.84
CA LYS A 147 8.76 14.92 7.33
C LYS A 147 7.95 14.55 6.09
N ALA A 148 8.54 13.78 5.17
CA ALA A 148 7.83 13.32 3.97
C ALA A 148 6.63 12.41 4.31
N ALA A 149 6.81 11.41 5.19
CA ALA A 149 5.73 10.52 5.57
C ALA A 149 4.60 11.25 6.32
N CYS A 150 4.94 12.23 7.18
CA CYS A 150 3.94 13.08 7.82
C CYS A 150 3.16 13.92 6.80
N ALA A 151 3.84 14.48 5.79
CA ALA A 151 3.20 15.27 4.75
C ALA A 151 2.26 14.40 3.87
N GLU A 152 2.66 13.17 3.54
CA GLU A 152 1.80 12.22 2.82
C GLU A 152 0.53 11.89 3.59
N LEU A 153 0.66 11.56 4.88
CA LEU A 153 -0.49 11.24 5.72
C LEU A 153 -1.44 12.45 5.89
N GLU A 154 -0.88 13.64 6.04
CA GLU A 154 -1.65 14.89 6.12
C GLU A 154 -2.43 15.14 4.82
N ALA A 155 -1.80 14.97 3.66
CA ALA A 155 -2.47 15.13 2.37
C ALA A 155 -3.60 14.09 2.19
N MET A 156 -3.37 12.83 2.58
CA MET A 156 -4.41 11.80 2.56
C MET A 156 -5.59 12.16 3.46
N ARG A 157 -5.32 12.69 4.66
CA ARG A 157 -6.36 13.17 5.59
C ARG A 157 -7.15 14.32 4.99
N GLN A 158 -6.49 15.36 4.49
CA GLN A 158 -7.16 16.52 3.92
C GLN A 158 -8.05 16.14 2.74
N GLN A 159 -7.58 15.25 1.86
CA GLN A 159 -8.38 14.76 0.75
C GLN A 159 -9.60 13.97 1.22
N GLY A 160 -9.44 13.11 2.23
CA GLY A 160 -10.54 12.33 2.80
C GLY A 160 -11.54 13.19 3.57
N GLU A 161 -11.08 14.22 4.28
CA GLU A 161 -11.95 15.20 4.95
C GLU A 161 -12.72 16.06 3.94
N ALA A 162 -12.10 16.43 2.82
CA ALA A 162 -12.76 17.13 1.73
C ALA A 162 -13.87 16.27 1.11
N ASP A 163 -13.61 14.97 0.84
CA ASP A 163 -14.65 14.03 0.39
C ASP A 163 -15.75 13.86 1.46
N LEU A 164 -15.37 13.69 2.73
CA LEU A 164 -16.31 13.55 3.84
C LEU A 164 -17.24 14.76 3.97
N ALA A 165 -16.77 15.98 3.64
CA ALA A 165 -17.58 17.20 3.65
C ALA A 165 -18.70 17.17 2.58
N CYS A 166 -18.61 16.31 1.58
CA CYS A 166 -19.63 16.09 0.56
C CYS A 166 -20.65 15.01 0.96
N TRP A 167 -20.50 14.36 2.12
CA TRP A 167 -21.50 13.43 2.65
C TRP A 167 -22.54 14.13 3.52
N ARG A 168 -23.77 13.64 3.47
CA ARG A 168 -24.91 14.12 4.27
C ARG A 168 -25.58 12.94 4.97
N GLU A 169 -25.88 13.12 6.24
CA GLU A 169 -26.63 12.17 7.04
C GLU A 169 -28.13 12.47 6.93
N VAL A 170 -28.92 11.42 6.73
CA VAL A 170 -30.38 11.49 6.76
C VAL A 170 -30.89 10.44 7.74
N ALA A 171 -31.58 10.91 8.78
CA ALA A 171 -32.23 10.07 9.75
C ALA A 171 -33.67 10.54 9.93
N ALA A 172 -34.65 9.67 9.66
CA ALA A 172 -36.02 9.88 10.10
C ALA A 172 -36.19 9.40 11.56
N GLU A 173 -37.15 9.96 12.28
CA GLU A 173 -37.41 9.63 13.68
C GLU A 173 -37.62 8.12 13.86
N GLY A 174 -36.75 7.47 14.65
CA GLY A 174 -36.78 6.02 14.89
C GLY A 174 -36.18 5.13 13.78
N SER A 175 -35.64 5.69 12.71
CA SER A 175 -35.02 4.93 11.60
C SER A 175 -33.50 4.87 11.69
N ARG A 176 -32.89 3.85 11.07
CA ARG A 176 -31.44 3.80 10.87
C ARG A 176 -31.04 4.91 9.90
N ALA A 177 -30.05 5.72 10.29
CA ALA A 177 -29.49 6.74 9.42
C ALA A 177 -28.90 6.12 8.14
N TYR A 178 -29.06 6.81 7.03
CA TYR A 178 -28.30 6.56 5.80
C TYR A 178 -27.53 7.82 5.41
N TYR A 179 -26.50 7.63 4.62
CA TYR A 179 -25.61 8.68 4.16
C TYR A 179 -25.69 8.78 2.65
N TYR A 180 -25.66 9.99 2.12
CA TYR A 180 -25.57 10.20 0.68
C TYR A 180 -24.48 11.21 0.35
N HIS A 181 -23.79 10.98 -0.76
CA HIS A 181 -22.73 11.82 -1.26
C HIS A 181 -23.32 12.80 -2.30
N ILE A 182 -23.17 14.10 -2.07
CA ILE A 182 -23.85 15.13 -2.86
C ILE A 182 -23.28 15.28 -4.28
N GLU A 183 -22.01 14.93 -4.50
CA GLU A 183 -21.37 15.09 -5.80
C GLU A 183 -21.51 13.84 -6.68
N SER A 184 -21.16 12.66 -6.14
CA SER A 184 -21.24 11.38 -6.87
C SER A 184 -22.64 10.77 -6.88
N GLN A 185 -23.58 11.32 -6.10
CA GLN A 185 -24.93 10.77 -5.90
C GLN A 185 -24.95 9.36 -5.30
N GLU A 186 -23.84 8.92 -4.69
CA GLU A 186 -23.76 7.64 -4.00
C GLU A 186 -24.56 7.66 -2.70
N THR A 187 -25.06 6.48 -2.30
CA THR A 187 -25.72 6.28 -1.01
C THR A 187 -25.08 5.12 -0.27
N SER A 188 -25.07 5.20 1.05
CA SER A 188 -24.44 4.24 1.94
C SER A 188 -25.21 4.11 3.25
N TRP A 189 -25.34 2.90 3.76
CA TRP A 189 -25.83 2.64 5.12
C TRP A 189 -24.72 2.74 6.18
N ASP A 190 -23.49 2.96 5.73
CA ASP A 190 -22.28 2.99 6.53
C ASP A 190 -21.77 4.41 6.66
N ASN A 191 -21.38 4.78 7.87
CA ASN A 191 -20.90 6.11 8.16
C ASN A 191 -19.59 6.36 7.40
N PRO A 192 -19.54 7.34 6.48
CA PRO A 192 -18.34 7.63 5.70
C PRO A 192 -17.16 8.07 6.59
N ARG A 193 -17.43 8.59 7.79
CA ARG A 193 -16.37 8.93 8.76
C ARG A 193 -15.68 7.68 9.32
N ASP A 194 -16.41 6.58 9.53
CA ASP A 194 -15.83 5.31 10.00
C ASP A 194 -14.95 4.68 8.92
N LYS A 195 -15.40 4.77 7.66
CA LYS A 195 -14.62 4.35 6.48
C LYS A 195 -13.31 5.15 6.40
N LEU A 196 -13.39 6.48 6.43
CA LEU A 196 -12.20 7.35 6.40
C LEU A 196 -11.23 7.04 7.56
N THR A 197 -11.77 6.86 8.77
CA THR A 197 -10.96 6.52 9.96
C THR A 197 -10.18 5.22 9.76
N THR A 198 -10.84 4.21 9.19
CA THR A 198 -10.23 2.91 8.90
C THR A 198 -9.14 3.03 7.84
N GLU A 199 -9.40 3.78 6.76
CA GLU A 199 -8.44 4.00 5.68
C GLU A 199 -7.19 4.76 6.16
N LEU A 200 -7.37 5.86 6.91
CA LEU A 200 -6.27 6.61 7.51
C LEU A 200 -5.46 5.78 8.50
N GLY A 201 -6.12 4.90 9.26
CA GLY A 201 -5.44 3.97 10.18
C GLY A 201 -4.48 3.04 9.44
N VAL A 202 -4.93 2.42 8.34
CA VAL A 202 -4.08 1.57 7.49
C VAL A 202 -2.93 2.37 6.88
N GLN A 203 -3.21 3.56 6.33
CA GLN A 203 -2.20 4.42 5.72
C GLN A 203 -1.13 4.85 6.71
N ALA A 204 -1.53 5.32 7.91
CA ALA A 204 -0.61 5.72 8.96
C ALA A 204 0.27 4.56 9.44
N GLN A 205 -0.32 3.37 9.62
CA GLN A 205 0.44 2.18 9.97
C GLN A 205 1.50 1.87 8.93
N MET A 206 1.12 1.85 7.65
CA MET A 206 2.03 1.51 6.56
C MET A 206 3.16 2.54 6.38
N LEU A 207 2.84 3.83 6.41
CA LEU A 207 3.85 4.90 6.35
C LEU A 207 4.82 4.85 7.54
N SER A 208 4.37 4.40 8.72
CA SER A 208 5.25 4.27 9.89
C SER A 208 6.38 3.25 9.69
N HIS A 209 6.19 2.24 8.83
CA HIS A 209 7.24 1.28 8.50
C HIS A 209 8.37 1.89 7.67
N LEU A 210 8.10 2.93 6.86
CA LEU A 210 9.11 3.62 6.05
C LEU A 210 10.06 4.48 6.90
N ILE A 211 9.57 4.94 8.06
CA ILE A 211 10.34 5.76 9.00
C ILE A 211 11.23 4.89 9.88
N ARG A 212 10.75 3.69 10.27
CA ARG A 212 11.41 2.83 11.27
C ARG A 212 12.65 2.10 10.79
N GLY A 213 13.04 2.25 9.51
CA GLY A 213 14.31 1.73 8.99
C GLY A 213 14.52 0.23 9.23
N SER A 214 13.49 -0.60 9.06
CA SER A 214 13.75 -2.05 9.04
C SER A 214 14.46 -2.38 7.72
N PRO A 215 15.69 -2.94 7.77
CA PRO A 215 16.24 -3.57 6.59
C PRO A 215 15.26 -4.69 6.22
N MET A 216 14.67 -4.56 5.04
CA MET A 216 13.92 -5.66 4.43
C MET A 216 14.87 -6.86 4.34
N PRO A 217 14.38 -8.10 4.56
CA PRO A 217 15.21 -9.28 4.34
C PRO A 217 15.57 -9.33 2.85
N SER A 218 16.71 -8.73 2.52
CA SER A 218 17.40 -8.96 1.27
C SER A 218 17.75 -10.44 1.27
N GLN A 219 17.19 -11.19 0.33
CA GLN A 219 17.67 -12.52 -0.02
C GLN A 219 19.05 -12.36 -0.67
N ALA A 220 20.05 -12.03 0.13
CA ALA A 220 21.45 -11.99 -0.25
C ALA A 220 22.28 -12.58 0.88
N GLY A 221 22.72 -13.83 0.71
CA GLY A 221 23.80 -14.40 1.53
C GLY A 221 23.59 -15.83 2.03
N SER A 222 23.67 -16.82 1.15
CA SER A 222 24.28 -18.12 1.46
C SER A 222 25.16 -18.48 0.26
N GLY A 223 26.45 -18.82 0.39
CA GLY A 223 27.20 -19.21 1.57
C GLY A 223 28.60 -18.59 1.63
N LEU A 224 29.04 -18.42 2.87
CA LEU A 224 30.45 -18.35 3.26
C LEU A 224 31.18 -19.63 2.85
N ALA A 225 32.40 -19.47 2.32
CA ALA A 225 33.55 -20.25 2.76
C ALA A 225 34.85 -19.56 2.32
N SER A 226 35.45 -18.80 3.22
CA SER A 226 36.92 -18.71 3.27
C SER A 226 37.44 -19.88 4.09
N PRO A 227 38.63 -20.39 3.77
CA PRO A 227 39.51 -20.81 4.86
C PRO A 227 40.95 -20.30 4.72
N VAL A 228 41.41 -19.74 5.84
CA VAL A 228 42.68 -20.06 6.53
C VAL A 228 44.01 -19.81 5.80
N HIS A 229 44.76 -18.90 6.41
CA HIS A 229 46.20 -18.66 6.26
C HIS A 229 47.01 -19.82 6.88
N VAL A 230 47.91 -20.46 6.13
CA VAL A 230 49.08 -21.21 6.66
C VAL A 230 50.29 -21.01 5.73
N ALA A 231 51.46 -20.89 6.37
CA ALA A 231 52.79 -20.52 5.90
C ALA A 231 53.40 -21.29 4.70
N ALA A 232 54.34 -20.61 4.03
CA ALA A 232 55.35 -21.17 3.11
C ALA A 232 56.41 -22.03 3.86
N PRO A 233 57.13 -22.93 3.17
CA PRO A 233 58.43 -22.53 2.60
C PRO A 233 58.81 -23.22 1.26
N GLY A 234 59.79 -22.64 0.54
CA GLY A 234 60.77 -23.42 -0.23
C GLY A 234 60.87 -23.20 -1.75
N VAL A 235 61.84 -22.36 -2.16
CA VAL A 235 62.82 -22.56 -3.26
C VAL A 235 62.33 -22.93 -4.67
N SER A 236 62.49 -22.02 -5.64
CA SER A 236 63.38 -22.20 -6.81
C SER A 236 63.28 -21.04 -7.81
N THR A 237 64.40 -20.34 -7.99
CA THR A 237 64.79 -19.53 -9.17
C THR A 237 64.83 -20.40 -10.44
N PRO A 238 64.82 -19.86 -11.70
CA PRO A 238 65.80 -18.86 -12.15
C PRO A 238 65.42 -17.83 -13.26
N LYS A 239 66.25 -16.78 -13.31
CA LYS A 239 66.81 -16.03 -14.46
C LYS A 239 65.86 -15.55 -15.58
N HIS A 240 65.76 -14.23 -15.75
CA HIS A 240 66.44 -13.55 -16.86
C HIS A 240 66.63 -12.06 -16.57
N LEU A 241 67.78 -11.55 -17.02
CA LEU A 241 68.36 -10.23 -16.82
C LEU A 241 68.21 -9.47 -18.14
N GLN A 242 67.82 -8.20 -18.10
CA GLN A 242 68.08 -7.10 -19.06
C GLN A 242 66.95 -6.07 -18.90
N GLN A 243 67.12 -4.75 -18.98
CA GLN A 243 68.24 -3.83 -18.98
C GLN A 243 67.56 -2.44 -18.95
N GLU A 244 68.22 -1.48 -18.31
CA GLU A 244 67.86 -0.07 -18.24
C GLU A 244 67.66 0.60 -19.61
N SER A 245 66.77 1.61 -19.70
CA SER A 245 67.14 2.96 -20.17
C SER A 245 65.99 3.97 -20.09
N LEU A 246 66.32 5.14 -19.54
CA LEU A 246 65.56 6.39 -19.50
C LEU A 246 65.59 7.16 -20.84
N ALA A 247 64.62 8.07 -20.99
CA ALA A 247 64.53 9.24 -21.88
C ALA A 247 64.36 8.92 -23.39
N THR A 248 63.57 9.64 -24.20
CA THR A 248 63.49 11.10 -24.34
C THR A 248 62.21 11.49 -25.10
N VAL A 249 61.75 12.70 -24.80
CA VAL A 249 60.92 13.67 -25.54
C VAL A 249 60.94 13.51 -27.07
N ASN A 250 59.78 13.71 -27.71
CA ASN A 250 59.63 14.58 -28.89
C ASN A 250 58.16 14.96 -29.13
N GLU A 251 57.88 16.25 -28.97
CA GLU A 251 56.95 17.03 -29.80
C GLU A 251 57.27 16.79 -31.29
N ASP A 252 56.26 16.63 -32.15
CA ASP A 252 55.85 17.68 -33.09
C ASP A 252 54.73 17.22 -34.04
N GLN A 253 53.87 18.20 -34.33
CA GLN A 253 52.99 18.45 -35.48
C GLN A 253 52.76 17.35 -36.54
N GLU A 254 51.51 17.20 -37.00
CA GLU A 254 51.07 17.78 -38.28
C GLU A 254 49.55 17.76 -38.43
N ALA A 255 49.00 18.87 -38.88
CA ALA A 255 47.62 19.05 -39.30
C ALA A 255 47.59 19.07 -40.84
N GLN A 256 46.68 18.30 -41.44
CA GLN A 256 46.13 18.33 -42.81
C GLN A 256 45.35 16.99 -42.92
N GLU A 257 44.06 16.90 -43.23
CA GLU A 257 43.17 17.61 -44.17
C GLU A 257 41.77 17.87 -43.57
#